data_AF-A0A497LK76-F1
#
_entry.id   AF-A0A497LK76-F1
#
_cell.length_a   1.000
_cell.length_b   1.000
_cell.length_c   1.000
_cell.angle_alpha   90.00
_cell.angle_beta   90.00
_cell.angle_gamma   90.00
#
_symmetry.space_group_name_H-M   'P 1'
#
loop_
_entity.id
_entity.type
_entity.pdbx_description
1 polymer ?
#
loop_
_entity_poly.entity_id
_entity_poly.type
_entity_poly.pdbx_seq_one_letter_code
_entity_poly.pdbx_strand_id
1 'polypeptide(L)'
;EKPDLKLFFEEIERIGKGDVDKKIFEEAKNEILQEFSEKPLLLYEDIQLIIQRDVLKSITIEDILKSVYNSNSFGSVEAILIPGRRQEAIFKLKTSEKPFALIKIGDAIRWIKDNLIGYEIIETYEDKSIFENLDEREDISILMGSRAFYEGWDSNRPNIILFINIGAGTEAKKFVIQSVGRGVRIEPIKNKRKRLRNLYNRGEDDGLFREIGGDILVQPLETLFIFGTNRNALKEVIETLKIEKEVEETLELEVIEKAKEKILLIPVYKFSGKKLYQIREPQKFVISQQNYELLQRYFDEVDDRILLIQNNLSVELLQHVKMSFQNADTYYRIVDNTTLPLPVVTQKLRTHFNLDIEEFDRFKKLEDEIVHFKKIRMLLKTKEEMNDLKEKIKNVSQFRFSEKKKEELKLMLEKGRIKIDEFKACSESLLCSFNSFRKRKN
;
A
#
# COMPACT_ATOMS: atom_id res chain seq x y z
N GLU A 1 -3.92 9.14 -38.01
CA GLU A 1 -3.48 7.99 -37.19
C GLU A 1 -4.67 7.38 -36.49
N LYS A 2 -4.69 6.05 -36.32
CA LYS A 2 -5.67 5.41 -35.43
C LYS A 2 -5.24 5.69 -33.98
N PRO A 3 -6.16 5.95 -33.03
CA PRO A 3 -5.80 6.07 -31.62
C PRO A 3 -5.18 4.76 -31.12
N ASP A 4 -4.06 4.81 -30.39
CA ASP A 4 -3.39 3.58 -29.90
C ASP A 4 -4.29 2.70 -29.02
N LEU A 5 -5.19 3.31 -28.25
CA LEU A 5 -6.18 2.56 -27.48
C LEU A 5 -7.12 1.75 -28.38
N LYS A 6 -7.44 2.25 -29.58
CA LYS A 6 -8.22 1.51 -30.57
C LYS A 6 -7.43 0.32 -31.10
N LEU A 7 -6.15 0.49 -31.42
CA LEU A 7 -5.30 -0.61 -31.89
C LEU A 7 -5.18 -1.72 -30.84
N PHE A 8 -4.98 -1.34 -29.58
CA PHE A 8 -4.94 -2.28 -28.46
C PHE A 8 -6.28 -3.05 -28.33
N PHE A 9 -7.40 -2.34 -28.44
CA PHE A 9 -8.72 -2.96 -28.37
C PHE A 9 -9.02 -3.88 -29.56
N GLU A 10 -8.62 -3.50 -30.78
CA GLU A 10 -8.74 -4.33 -31.98
C GLU A 10 -8.03 -5.70 -31.78
N GLU A 11 -6.85 -5.73 -31.15
CA GLU A 11 -6.16 -6.99 -30.84
C GLU A 11 -6.86 -7.81 -29.74
N ILE A 12 -7.37 -7.18 -28.69
CA ILE A 12 -8.21 -7.86 -27.68
C ILE A 12 -9.44 -8.50 -28.33
N GLU A 13 -10.07 -7.80 -29.28
CA GLU A 13 -11.22 -8.33 -29.99
C GLU A 13 -10.86 -9.56 -30.85
N ARG A 14 -9.76 -9.48 -31.60
CA ARG A 14 -9.28 -10.59 -32.43
C ARG A 14 -9.07 -11.87 -31.62
N ILE A 15 -8.47 -11.74 -30.43
CA ILE A 15 -8.29 -12.86 -29.50
C ILE A 15 -9.63 -13.44 -29.05
N GLY A 16 -10.60 -12.59 -28.67
CA GLY A 16 -11.94 -13.04 -28.26
C GLY A 16 -12.72 -13.78 -29.37
N LYS A 17 -12.45 -13.43 -30.63
CA LYS A 17 -13.00 -14.09 -31.83
C LYS A 17 -12.28 -15.39 -32.22
N GLY A 18 -11.12 -15.67 -31.61
CA GLY A 18 -10.27 -16.79 -31.99
C GLY A 18 -9.44 -16.53 -33.25
N ASP A 19 -9.36 -15.28 -33.71
CA ASP A 19 -8.45 -14.85 -34.79
C ASP A 19 -7.03 -14.64 -34.22
N VAL A 20 -6.46 -15.73 -33.70
CA VAL A 20 -5.12 -15.74 -33.11
C VAL A 20 -4.23 -16.64 -33.94
N ASP A 21 -3.15 -16.09 -34.46
CA ASP A 21 -2.10 -16.89 -35.06
C ASP A 21 -1.40 -17.70 -33.96
N LYS A 22 -1.55 -19.03 -34.03
CA LYS A 22 -0.93 -19.97 -33.09
C LYS A 22 0.59 -19.79 -33.01
N LYS A 23 1.23 -19.39 -34.11
CA LYS A 23 2.67 -19.13 -34.13
C LYS A 23 3.01 -17.91 -33.29
N ILE A 24 2.28 -16.80 -33.45
CA ILE A 24 2.46 -15.57 -32.66
C ILE A 24 2.21 -15.85 -31.17
N PHE A 25 1.18 -16.64 -30.86
CA PHE A 25 0.87 -17.03 -29.48
C PHE A 25 2.02 -17.80 -28.82
N GLU A 26 2.57 -18.80 -29.52
CA GLU A 26 3.70 -19.58 -29.01
C GLU A 26 5.01 -18.76 -28.99
N GLU A 27 5.24 -17.87 -29.94
CA GLU A 27 6.35 -16.92 -29.92
C GLU A 27 6.29 -16.01 -28.68
N ALA A 28 5.12 -15.44 -28.37
CA ALA A 28 4.91 -14.62 -27.18
C ALA A 28 5.14 -15.41 -25.86
N LYS A 29 4.65 -16.66 -25.78
CA LYS A 29 4.93 -17.54 -24.63
C LYS A 29 6.43 -17.79 -24.46
N ASN A 30 7.14 -18.04 -25.55
CA ASN A 30 8.57 -18.30 -25.53
C ASN A 30 9.38 -17.06 -25.12
N GLU A 31 8.98 -15.87 -25.57
CA GLU A 31 9.61 -14.60 -25.16
C GLU A 31 9.50 -14.41 -23.64
N ILE A 32 8.31 -14.58 -23.07
CA ILE A 32 8.07 -14.48 -21.62
C ILE A 32 8.88 -15.54 -20.86
N LEU A 33 8.92 -16.78 -21.36
CA LEU A 33 9.72 -17.86 -20.77
C LEU A 33 11.22 -17.53 -20.79
N GLN A 34 11.71 -16.92 -21.86
CA GLN A 34 13.12 -16.52 -21.99
C GLN A 34 13.44 -15.38 -21.03
N GLU A 35 12.62 -14.35 -20.97
CA GLU A 35 12.82 -13.20 -20.07
C GLU A 35 12.89 -13.65 -18.59
N PHE A 36 11.96 -14.50 -18.15
CA PHE A 36 11.99 -15.03 -16.78
C PHE A 36 13.08 -16.09 -16.56
N SER A 37 13.69 -16.62 -17.63
CA SER A 37 14.86 -17.51 -17.48
C SER A 37 16.09 -16.77 -16.99
N GLU A 38 16.17 -15.46 -17.24
CA GLU A 38 17.27 -14.60 -16.81
C GLU A 38 17.17 -14.22 -15.32
N LYS A 39 16.11 -14.65 -14.62
CA LYS A 39 15.84 -14.39 -13.19
C LYS A 39 15.86 -12.89 -12.88
N PRO A 40 14.95 -12.11 -13.48
CA PRO A 40 14.90 -10.68 -13.27
C PRO A 40 14.69 -10.34 -11.79
N LEU A 41 15.30 -9.24 -11.36
CA LEU A 41 15.17 -8.72 -10.01
C LEU A 41 13.95 -7.80 -9.91
N LEU A 42 13.22 -7.90 -8.81
CA LEU A 42 12.17 -6.95 -8.47
C LEU A 42 12.79 -5.56 -8.25
N LEU A 43 12.17 -4.53 -8.85
CA LEU A 43 12.69 -3.17 -8.88
C LEU A 43 13.03 -2.60 -7.50
N TYR A 44 12.22 -2.93 -6.48
CA TYR A 44 12.38 -2.41 -5.11
C TYR A 44 13.02 -3.37 -4.12
N GLU A 45 12.98 -4.68 -4.38
CA GLU A 45 13.25 -5.67 -3.34
C GLU A 45 14.54 -6.46 -3.56
N ASP A 46 15.27 -6.25 -4.66
CA ASP A 46 16.49 -7.01 -5.01
C ASP A 46 16.32 -8.55 -4.88
N ILE A 47 15.07 -9.01 -4.92
CA ILE A 47 14.64 -10.41 -4.88
C ILE A 47 14.43 -10.88 -6.31
N GLN A 48 14.84 -12.11 -6.60
CA GLN A 48 14.56 -12.75 -7.89
C GLN A 48 13.09 -13.15 -7.98
N LEU A 49 12.46 -12.82 -9.11
CA LEU A 49 11.14 -13.34 -9.45
C LEU A 49 11.27 -14.78 -9.96
N ILE A 50 10.52 -15.69 -9.35
CA ILE A 50 10.47 -17.11 -9.72
C ILE A 50 9.10 -17.40 -10.33
N ILE A 51 9.08 -17.92 -11.56
CA ILE A 51 7.86 -18.35 -12.24
C ILE A 51 7.96 -19.83 -12.57
N GLN A 52 6.87 -20.58 -12.32
CA GLN A 52 6.76 -21.97 -12.74
C GLN A 52 6.64 -22.05 -14.26
N ARG A 53 7.72 -22.48 -14.91
CA ARG A 53 7.79 -22.59 -16.37
C ARG A 53 6.78 -23.58 -16.92
N ASP A 54 6.53 -24.67 -16.22
CA ASP A 54 5.61 -25.72 -16.68
C ASP A 54 4.17 -25.21 -16.72
N VAL A 55 3.77 -24.41 -15.73
CA VAL A 55 2.46 -23.73 -15.71
C VAL A 55 2.34 -22.76 -16.89
N LEU A 56 3.36 -21.92 -17.13
CA LEU A 56 3.31 -20.96 -18.24
C LEU A 56 3.28 -21.66 -19.61
N LYS A 57 3.99 -22.78 -19.77
CA LYS A 57 3.97 -23.58 -21.00
C LYS A 57 2.62 -24.24 -21.24
N SER A 58 1.92 -24.67 -20.20
CA SER A 58 0.63 -25.35 -20.33
C SER A 58 -0.53 -24.42 -20.68
N ILE A 59 -0.38 -23.10 -20.53
CA ILE A 59 -1.44 -22.13 -20.85
C ILE A 59 -1.83 -22.25 -22.31
N THR A 60 -3.13 -22.43 -22.55
CA THR A 60 -3.74 -22.43 -23.89
C THR A 60 -4.55 -21.16 -24.15
N ILE A 61 -5.01 -20.98 -25.38
CA ILE A 61 -5.90 -19.86 -25.75
C ILE A 61 -7.25 -20.01 -25.05
N GLU A 62 -7.73 -21.24 -24.85
CA GLU A 62 -8.96 -21.54 -24.12
C GLU A 62 -8.85 -21.13 -22.64
N ASP A 63 -7.69 -21.29 -22.01
CA ASP A 63 -7.45 -20.79 -20.64
C ASP A 63 -7.56 -19.27 -20.56
N ILE A 64 -7.03 -18.55 -21.57
CA ILE A 64 -7.16 -17.09 -21.69
C ILE A 64 -8.62 -16.70 -21.86
N LEU A 65 -9.35 -17.41 -22.72
CA LEU A 65 -10.76 -17.14 -22.96
C LEU A 65 -11.59 -17.28 -21.67
N LYS A 66 -11.32 -18.34 -20.90
CA LYS A 66 -12.00 -18.58 -19.63
C LYS A 66 -11.63 -17.58 -18.55
N SER A 67 -10.34 -17.27 -18.42
CA SER A 67 -9.81 -16.49 -17.29
C SER A 67 -9.86 -14.98 -17.53
N VAL A 68 -9.79 -14.54 -18.78
CA VAL A 68 -9.79 -13.11 -19.15
C VAL A 68 -11.14 -12.70 -19.70
N TYR A 69 -11.72 -13.46 -20.64
CA TYR A 69 -12.98 -13.09 -21.31
C TYR A 69 -14.24 -13.64 -20.65
N ASN A 70 -14.10 -14.40 -19.55
CA ASN A 70 -15.18 -15.08 -18.84
C ASN A 70 -16.02 -16.02 -19.73
N SER A 71 -15.44 -16.59 -20.79
CA SER A 71 -16.17 -17.41 -21.77
C SER A 71 -15.54 -18.78 -22.00
N ASN A 72 -16.37 -19.76 -22.36
CA ASN A 72 -15.92 -21.10 -22.76
C ASN A 72 -15.80 -21.27 -24.28
N SER A 73 -16.23 -20.28 -25.07
CA SER A 73 -16.21 -20.36 -26.55
C SER A 73 -16.02 -18.99 -27.19
N PHE A 74 -15.28 -18.94 -28.29
CA PHE A 74 -15.02 -17.70 -29.02
C PHE A 74 -16.31 -17.01 -29.46
N GLY A 75 -16.27 -15.68 -29.57
CA GLY A 75 -17.43 -14.90 -29.96
C GLY A 75 -17.07 -13.48 -30.38
N SER A 76 -18.02 -12.81 -31.03
CA SER A 76 -17.89 -11.37 -31.26
C SER A 76 -18.03 -10.61 -29.94
N VAL A 77 -17.28 -9.52 -29.81
CA VAL A 77 -17.44 -8.58 -28.70
C VAL A 77 -18.66 -7.70 -28.97
N GLU A 78 -19.44 -7.44 -27.93
CA GLU A 78 -20.52 -6.46 -27.92
C GLU A 78 -20.23 -5.38 -26.87
N ALA A 79 -20.68 -4.16 -27.18
CA ALA A 79 -20.52 -3.01 -26.32
C ALA A 79 -21.85 -2.73 -25.60
N ILE A 80 -21.80 -2.67 -24.27
CA ILE A 80 -22.94 -2.29 -23.44
C ILE A 80 -22.74 -0.84 -22.99
N LEU A 81 -23.70 0.02 -23.35
CA LEU A 81 -23.76 1.41 -22.96
C LEU A 81 -24.83 1.61 -21.89
N ILE A 82 -24.57 2.52 -20.95
CA ILE A 82 -25.56 2.95 -19.97
C ILE A 82 -26.04 4.35 -20.38
N PRO A 83 -27.27 4.51 -20.90
CA PRO A 83 -27.82 5.82 -21.25
C PRO A 83 -27.82 6.74 -20.02
N GLY A 84 -27.20 7.92 -20.14
CA GLY A 84 -26.99 8.86 -19.04
C GLY A 84 -25.56 8.88 -18.48
N ARG A 85 -24.77 7.81 -18.69
CA ARG A 85 -23.35 7.75 -18.30
C ARG A 85 -22.44 7.75 -19.51
N ARG A 86 -22.14 8.95 -20.03
CA ARG A 86 -21.34 9.13 -21.26
C ARG A 86 -19.87 8.72 -21.12
N GLN A 87 -19.38 8.56 -19.90
CA GLN A 87 -17.96 8.32 -19.63
C GLN A 87 -17.57 6.83 -19.55
N GLU A 88 -18.53 5.91 -19.56
CA GLU A 88 -18.31 4.49 -19.33
C GLU A 88 -18.90 3.65 -20.46
N ALA A 89 -18.22 2.56 -20.80
CA ALA A 89 -18.78 1.50 -21.62
C ALA A 89 -18.17 0.15 -21.25
N ILE A 90 -18.95 -0.91 -21.38
CA ILE A 90 -18.61 -2.26 -20.94
C ILE A 90 -18.52 -3.17 -22.16
N PHE A 91 -17.62 -4.14 -22.12
CA PHE A 91 -17.47 -5.12 -23.19
C PHE A 91 -17.68 -6.53 -22.67
N LYS A 92 -18.46 -7.31 -23.43
CA LYS A 92 -18.62 -8.75 -23.21
C LYS A 92 -18.53 -9.51 -24.51
N LEU A 93 -18.22 -10.80 -24.43
CA LEU A 93 -18.41 -11.69 -25.57
C LEU A 93 -19.88 -12.10 -25.65
N LYS A 94 -20.44 -12.20 -26.85
CA LYS A 94 -21.82 -12.71 -27.04
C LYS A 94 -22.04 -14.11 -26.48
N THR A 95 -20.96 -14.87 -26.34
CA THR A 95 -20.94 -16.23 -25.78
C THR A 95 -20.80 -16.26 -24.26
N SER A 96 -20.77 -15.09 -23.61
CA SER A 96 -20.64 -14.95 -22.16
C SER A 96 -21.77 -14.10 -21.57
N GLU A 97 -22.24 -14.53 -20.41
CA GLU A 97 -23.16 -13.75 -19.58
C GLU A 97 -22.43 -12.65 -18.79
N LYS A 98 -21.11 -12.80 -18.58
CA LYS A 98 -20.30 -11.87 -17.79
C LYS A 98 -19.48 -10.95 -18.70
N PRO A 99 -19.41 -9.65 -18.39
CA PRO A 99 -18.47 -8.75 -19.06
C PRO A 99 -17.03 -9.13 -18.71
N PHE A 100 -16.08 -8.60 -19.48
CA PHE A 100 -14.65 -8.82 -19.23
C PHE A 100 -13.84 -7.54 -19.20
N ALA A 101 -14.32 -6.47 -19.84
CA ALA A 101 -13.61 -5.20 -19.90
C ALA A 101 -14.51 -3.99 -19.69
N LEU A 102 -13.93 -2.94 -19.15
CA LEU A 102 -14.58 -1.64 -18.93
C LEU A 102 -13.66 -0.53 -19.45
N ILE A 103 -14.23 0.40 -20.21
CA ILE A 103 -13.56 1.65 -20.62
C ILE A 103 -14.14 2.84 -19.85
N LYS A 104 -13.25 3.67 -19.27
CA LYS A 104 -13.60 4.91 -18.56
C LYS A 104 -12.80 6.09 -19.13
N ILE A 105 -13.45 6.89 -19.99
CA ILE A 105 -12.85 8.06 -20.67
C ILE A 105 -13.83 9.23 -20.71
N GLY A 106 -13.41 10.40 -21.22
CA GLY A 106 -14.24 11.60 -21.22
C GLY A 106 -15.60 11.47 -21.94
N ASP A 107 -15.63 10.76 -23.07
CA ASP A 107 -16.87 10.39 -23.77
C ASP A 107 -16.71 9.00 -24.41
N ALA A 108 -16.99 7.96 -23.64
CA ALA A 108 -16.92 6.56 -24.06
C ALA A 108 -17.98 6.22 -25.10
N ILE A 109 -19.20 6.74 -24.94
CA ILE A 109 -20.30 6.53 -25.89
C ILE A 109 -19.90 7.04 -27.28
N ARG A 110 -19.38 8.28 -27.35
CA ARG A 110 -18.88 8.83 -28.60
C ARG A 110 -17.69 8.05 -29.14
N TRP A 111 -16.74 7.68 -28.29
CA TRP A 111 -15.58 6.90 -28.72
C TRP A 111 -15.99 5.58 -29.37
N ILE A 112 -16.97 4.86 -28.80
CA ILE A 112 -17.50 3.61 -29.38
C ILE A 112 -18.18 3.90 -30.72
N LYS A 113 -19.05 4.91 -30.81
CA LYS A 113 -19.72 5.27 -32.07
C LYS A 113 -18.74 5.66 -33.17
N ASP A 114 -17.68 6.39 -32.83
CA ASP A 114 -16.70 6.89 -33.80
C ASP A 114 -15.67 5.82 -34.20
N ASN A 115 -15.33 4.87 -33.30
CA ASN A 115 -14.22 3.93 -33.50
C ASN A 115 -14.63 2.48 -33.73
N LEU A 116 -15.78 2.05 -33.20
CA LEU A 116 -16.27 0.66 -33.23
C LEU A 116 -17.48 0.53 -34.18
N ILE A 117 -17.33 1.06 -35.39
CA ILE A 117 -18.38 1.02 -36.43
C ILE A 117 -18.62 -0.44 -36.84
N GLY A 118 -19.86 -0.92 -36.70
CA GLY A 118 -20.26 -2.30 -37.03
C GLY A 118 -20.35 -3.25 -35.83
N TYR A 119 -20.06 -2.77 -34.62
CA TYR A 119 -20.26 -3.55 -33.40
C TYR A 119 -21.73 -3.59 -32.99
N GLU A 120 -22.15 -4.68 -32.35
CA GLU A 120 -23.44 -4.70 -31.67
C GLU A 120 -23.34 -3.86 -30.40
N ILE A 121 -24.17 -2.82 -30.36
CA ILE A 121 -24.26 -1.89 -29.24
C ILE A 121 -25.59 -2.15 -28.55
N ILE A 122 -25.51 -2.56 -27.29
CA ILE A 122 -26.67 -2.78 -26.42
C ILE A 122 -26.74 -1.61 -25.44
N GLU A 123 -27.93 -1.05 -25.26
CA GLU A 123 -28.18 -0.09 -24.20
C GLU A 123 -28.83 -0.81 -23.01
N THR A 124 -28.25 -0.66 -21.82
CA THR A 124 -28.84 -1.15 -20.56
C THR A 124 -29.32 0.01 -19.71
N TYR A 125 -30.49 -0.12 -19.10
CA TYR A 125 -31.08 0.90 -18.22
C TYR A 125 -30.67 0.73 -16.75
N GLU A 126 -29.52 0.11 -16.49
CA GLU A 126 -28.94 0.06 -15.14
C GLU A 126 -28.50 1.45 -14.69
N ASP A 127 -29.07 1.96 -13.59
CA ASP A 127 -28.71 3.28 -13.05
C ASP A 127 -27.37 3.30 -12.29
N LYS A 128 -26.81 2.12 -11.97
CA LYS A 128 -25.60 2.00 -11.15
C LYS A 128 -24.33 2.11 -12.01
N SER A 129 -23.35 2.84 -11.50
CA SER A 129 -22.01 2.87 -12.06
C SER A 129 -21.37 1.50 -11.95
N ILE A 130 -20.78 1.00 -13.03
CA ILE A 130 -19.92 -0.17 -12.92
C ILE A 130 -18.55 0.26 -12.41
N PHE A 131 -18.08 1.45 -12.81
CA PHE A 131 -16.79 1.96 -12.37
C PHE A 131 -16.75 2.30 -10.87
N GLU A 132 -17.82 2.84 -10.28
CA GLU A 132 -17.83 3.19 -8.85
C GLU A 132 -17.89 1.96 -7.92
N ASN A 133 -18.31 0.79 -8.41
CA ASN A 133 -18.41 -0.45 -7.63
C ASN A 133 -17.39 -1.50 -8.10
N LEU A 134 -16.28 -1.06 -8.69
CA LEU A 134 -15.31 -1.94 -9.33
C LEU A 134 -14.56 -2.84 -8.33
N ASP A 135 -14.42 -2.41 -7.08
CA ASP A 135 -13.87 -3.20 -5.98
C ASP A 135 -14.75 -4.39 -5.57
N GLU A 136 -16.06 -4.31 -5.81
CA GLU A 136 -17.01 -5.40 -5.56
C GLU A 136 -17.17 -6.35 -6.75
N ARG A 137 -16.45 -6.11 -7.86
CA ARG A 137 -16.58 -6.84 -9.13
C ARG A 137 -15.38 -7.74 -9.38
N GLU A 138 -15.67 -9.01 -9.64
CA GLU A 138 -14.67 -10.04 -9.97
C GLU A 138 -14.67 -10.42 -11.46
N ASP A 139 -15.64 -9.91 -12.23
CA ASP A 139 -15.82 -10.22 -13.65
C ASP A 139 -15.04 -9.29 -14.58
N ILE A 140 -14.65 -8.09 -14.14
CA ILE A 140 -13.87 -7.17 -14.97
C ILE A 140 -12.38 -7.49 -14.86
N SER A 141 -11.83 -8.08 -15.93
CA SER A 141 -10.41 -8.44 -16.04
C SER A 141 -9.56 -7.30 -16.63
N ILE A 142 -10.14 -6.47 -17.50
CA ILE A 142 -9.41 -5.43 -18.23
C ILE A 142 -10.06 -4.06 -17.99
N LEU A 143 -9.23 -3.11 -17.55
CA LEU A 143 -9.62 -1.73 -17.33
C LEU A 143 -8.86 -0.83 -18.29
N MET A 144 -9.60 -0.04 -19.06
CA MET A 144 -9.05 0.89 -20.05
C MET A 144 -9.51 2.31 -19.73
N GLY A 145 -8.62 3.30 -19.86
CA GLY A 145 -8.99 4.66 -19.52
C GLY A 145 -7.82 5.64 -19.60
N SER A 146 -8.14 6.91 -19.37
CA SER A 146 -7.18 8.02 -19.48
C SER A 146 -7.18 8.88 -18.21
N ARG A 147 -7.93 9.98 -18.19
CA ARG A 147 -7.96 10.96 -17.10
C ARG A 147 -8.76 10.53 -15.87
N ALA A 148 -9.74 9.64 -16.05
CA ALA A 148 -10.51 9.12 -14.93
C ALA A 148 -9.64 8.36 -13.91
N PHE A 149 -8.49 7.87 -14.34
CA PHE A 149 -7.49 7.25 -13.49
C PHE A 149 -6.52 8.26 -12.82
N TYR A 150 -6.86 9.54 -12.78
CA TYR A 150 -6.12 10.57 -12.02
C TYR A 150 -6.86 10.98 -10.74
N GLU A 151 -8.19 10.83 -10.70
CA GLU A 151 -9.05 11.47 -9.69
C GLU A 151 -9.35 10.57 -8.48
N GLY A 152 -8.79 9.36 -8.47
CA GLY A 152 -8.96 8.39 -7.39
C GLY A 152 -10.22 7.54 -7.58
N TRP A 153 -10.00 6.26 -7.77
CA TRP A 153 -11.02 5.22 -7.75
C TRP A 153 -10.57 4.12 -6.81
N ASP A 154 -11.52 3.38 -6.26
CA ASP A 154 -11.26 2.15 -5.55
C ASP A 154 -11.53 0.98 -6.50
N SER A 155 -10.52 0.13 -6.65
CA SER A 155 -10.60 -1.09 -7.44
C SER A 155 -9.85 -2.20 -6.72
N ASN A 156 -10.14 -3.43 -7.12
CA ASN A 156 -9.22 -4.53 -6.89
C ASN A 156 -7.82 -4.18 -7.43
N ARG A 157 -6.80 -4.72 -6.75
CA ARG A 157 -5.40 -4.45 -7.09
C ARG A 157 -5.11 -4.95 -8.51
N PRO A 158 -4.66 -4.08 -9.44
CA PRO A 158 -4.18 -4.55 -10.73
C PRO A 158 -2.86 -5.31 -10.55
N ASN A 159 -2.74 -6.45 -11.23
CA ASN A 159 -1.50 -7.23 -11.33
C ASN A 159 -0.67 -6.83 -12.57
N ILE A 160 -1.29 -6.25 -13.58
CA ILE A 160 -0.66 -5.77 -14.81
C ILE A 160 -1.06 -4.31 -15.07
N ILE A 161 -0.10 -3.45 -15.39
CA ILE A 161 -0.32 -2.09 -15.87
C ILE A 161 0.35 -1.94 -17.22
N LEU A 162 -0.42 -1.59 -18.24
CA LEU A 162 0.08 -1.26 -19.58
C LEU A 162 -0.05 0.24 -19.83
N PHE A 163 1.09 0.91 -19.99
CA PHE A 163 1.14 2.32 -20.35
C PHE A 163 1.12 2.51 -21.87
N ILE A 164 0.05 3.12 -22.38
CA ILE A 164 -0.14 3.43 -23.79
C ILE A 164 0.05 4.94 -23.98
N ASN A 165 1.05 5.35 -24.76
CA ASN A 165 1.31 6.76 -25.10
C ASN A 165 1.28 7.74 -23.92
N ILE A 166 2.03 7.42 -22.87
CA ILE A 166 2.23 8.41 -21.81
C ILE A 166 3.04 9.58 -22.39
N GLY A 167 2.52 10.80 -22.24
CA GLY A 167 3.27 12.00 -22.58
C GLY A 167 4.44 12.20 -21.61
N ALA A 168 5.35 13.11 -21.94
CA ALA A 168 6.46 13.46 -21.06
C ALA A 168 6.11 14.64 -20.15
N GLY A 169 6.44 14.55 -18.86
CA GLY A 169 6.33 15.70 -17.94
C GLY A 169 5.80 15.41 -16.53
N THR A 170 5.54 16.46 -15.75
CA THR A 170 5.16 16.35 -14.33
C THR A 170 3.79 15.69 -14.11
N GLU A 171 2.83 15.88 -15.02
CA GLU A 171 1.52 15.22 -14.96
C GLU A 171 1.64 13.71 -15.22
N ALA A 172 2.45 13.32 -16.21
CA ALA A 172 2.73 11.92 -16.51
C ALA A 172 3.45 11.21 -15.35
N LYS A 173 4.41 11.89 -14.70
CA LYS A 173 5.04 11.38 -13.48
C LYS A 173 4.02 11.09 -12.38
N LYS A 174 3.14 12.05 -12.08
CA LYS A 174 2.07 11.86 -11.09
C LYS A 174 1.16 10.70 -11.45
N PHE A 175 0.78 10.59 -12.71
CA PHE A 175 -0.05 9.50 -13.21
C PHE A 175 0.59 8.13 -13.00
N VAL A 176 1.88 8.00 -13.38
CA VAL A 176 2.64 6.76 -13.20
C VAL A 176 2.71 6.38 -11.72
N ILE A 177 3.08 7.32 -10.86
CA ILE A 177 3.20 7.10 -9.40
C ILE A 177 1.86 6.67 -8.81
N GLN A 178 0.78 7.39 -9.13
CA GLN A 178 -0.55 7.08 -8.64
C GLN A 178 -1.02 5.70 -9.12
N SER A 179 -0.82 5.38 -10.40
CA SER A 179 -1.23 4.10 -10.99
C SER A 179 -0.45 2.92 -10.39
N VAL A 180 0.88 3.05 -10.29
CA VAL A 180 1.73 2.03 -9.65
C VAL A 180 1.39 1.90 -8.16
N GLY A 181 1.12 3.01 -7.48
CA GLY A 181 0.63 3.07 -6.11
C GLY A 181 -0.70 2.35 -5.86
N ARG A 182 -1.49 2.06 -6.90
CA ARG A 182 -2.65 1.16 -6.83
C ARG A 182 -2.24 -0.31 -6.99
N GLY A 183 -1.35 -0.60 -7.94
CA GLY A 183 -0.86 -1.95 -8.21
C GLY A 183 0.06 -2.56 -7.15
N VAL A 184 0.67 -1.75 -6.27
CA VAL A 184 1.50 -2.24 -5.15
C VAL A 184 0.73 -2.45 -3.84
N ARG A 185 -0.58 -2.14 -3.80
CA ARG A 185 -1.42 -2.38 -2.61
C ARG A 185 -1.75 -3.86 -2.48
N ILE A 186 -1.10 -4.53 -1.54
CA ILE A 186 -1.30 -5.96 -1.30
C ILE A 186 -2.34 -6.18 -0.20
N GLU A 187 -3.42 -6.88 -0.54
CA GLU A 187 -4.50 -7.30 0.35
C GLU A 187 -5.04 -8.68 -0.09
N PRO A 188 -4.27 -9.77 0.10
CA PRO A 188 -4.64 -11.10 -0.35
C PRO A 188 -5.84 -11.67 0.43
N ILE A 189 -6.09 -11.15 1.63
CA ILE A 189 -7.26 -11.45 2.46
C ILE A 189 -7.89 -10.11 2.87
N LYS A 190 -9.22 -10.01 2.75
CA LYS A 190 -9.97 -8.78 3.02
C LYS A 190 -9.61 -8.22 4.42
N ASN A 191 -9.31 -6.93 4.46
CA ASN A 191 -8.82 -6.16 5.61
C ASN A 191 -7.42 -6.55 6.15
N LYS A 192 -6.68 -7.46 5.50
CA LYS A 192 -5.32 -7.86 5.88
C LYS A 192 -4.31 -7.33 4.85
N ARG A 193 -3.89 -6.07 5.02
CA ARG A 193 -2.95 -5.37 4.13
C ARG A 193 -1.48 -5.77 4.34
N LYS A 194 -1.17 -7.05 4.12
CA LYS A 194 0.19 -7.60 4.16
C LYS A 194 0.29 -8.71 3.12
N ARG A 195 1.52 -8.95 2.65
CA ARG A 195 1.83 -10.11 1.79
C ARG A 195 1.39 -11.42 2.44
N LEU A 196 0.90 -12.35 1.65
CA LEU A 196 0.34 -13.62 2.11
C LEU A 196 1.39 -14.45 2.86
N ARG A 197 2.66 -14.41 2.42
CA ARG A 197 3.78 -15.02 3.16
C ARG A 197 3.92 -14.49 4.60
N ASN A 198 3.71 -13.19 4.79
CA ASN A 198 3.79 -12.57 6.12
C ASN A 198 2.59 -12.94 6.98
N LEU A 199 1.41 -13.08 6.39
CA LEU A 199 0.21 -13.58 7.08
C LEU A 199 0.41 -15.03 7.50
N TYR A 200 0.94 -15.86 6.61
CA TYR A 200 1.25 -17.27 6.89
C TYR A 200 2.24 -17.42 8.05
N ASN A 201 3.34 -16.65 8.04
CA ASN A 201 4.32 -16.68 9.13
C ASN A 201 3.72 -16.28 10.50
N ARG A 202 2.59 -15.56 10.51
CA ARG A 202 1.86 -15.15 11.72
C ARG A 202 0.68 -16.06 12.07
N GLY A 203 0.38 -17.05 11.25
CA GLY A 203 -0.82 -17.89 11.39
C GLY A 203 -2.12 -17.12 11.11
N GLU A 204 -2.05 -16.04 10.34
CA GLU A 204 -3.17 -15.15 9.99
C GLU A 204 -3.67 -15.39 8.54
N ASP A 205 -3.23 -16.43 7.83
CA ASP A 205 -3.57 -16.67 6.41
C ASP A 205 -4.69 -17.67 6.18
N ASP A 206 -5.25 -18.25 7.25
CA ASP A 206 -6.33 -19.25 7.18
C ASP A 206 -5.98 -20.48 6.29
N GLY A 207 -4.68 -20.77 6.10
CA GLY A 207 -4.17 -21.87 5.27
C GLY A 207 -4.01 -21.56 3.77
N LEU A 208 -4.44 -20.37 3.33
CA LEU A 208 -4.48 -19.95 1.93
C LEU A 208 -3.10 -20.00 1.25
N PHE A 209 -2.03 -19.68 1.99
CA PHE A 209 -0.68 -19.70 1.43
C PHE A 209 -0.27 -21.09 0.91
N ARG A 210 -0.64 -22.14 1.64
CA ARG A 210 -0.32 -23.52 1.25
C ARG A 210 -1.26 -24.03 0.16
N GLU A 211 -2.53 -23.63 0.21
CA GLU A 211 -3.55 -24.00 -0.80
C GLU A 211 -3.16 -23.51 -2.20
N ILE A 212 -2.67 -22.27 -2.31
CA ILE A 212 -2.21 -21.70 -3.59
C ILE A 212 -0.94 -22.39 -4.10
N GLY A 213 -0.14 -23.01 -3.23
CA GLY A 213 1.12 -23.67 -3.60
C GLY A 213 2.39 -22.94 -3.14
N GLY A 214 2.28 -22.09 -2.12
CA GLY A 214 3.42 -21.45 -1.45
C GLY A 214 4.09 -20.33 -2.25
N ASP A 215 5.32 -19.97 -1.87
CA ASP A 215 6.01 -18.77 -2.40
C ASP A 215 6.11 -18.78 -3.93
N ILE A 216 6.29 -19.95 -4.52
CA ILE A 216 6.53 -20.11 -5.96
C ILE A 216 5.33 -19.70 -6.82
N LEU A 217 4.10 -19.79 -6.30
CA LEU A 217 2.89 -19.34 -6.99
C LEU A 217 2.34 -18.03 -6.42
N VAL A 218 2.56 -17.77 -5.13
CA VAL A 218 2.15 -16.52 -4.48
C VAL A 218 2.97 -15.33 -4.96
N GLN A 219 4.28 -15.49 -5.15
CA GLN A 219 5.15 -14.37 -5.53
C GLN A 219 4.74 -13.75 -6.88
N PRO A 220 4.52 -14.50 -7.98
CA PRO A 220 4.04 -13.91 -9.23
C PRO A 220 2.67 -13.21 -9.09
N LEU A 221 1.75 -13.76 -8.30
CA LEU A 221 0.42 -13.17 -8.07
C LEU A 221 0.50 -11.83 -7.33
N GLU A 222 1.39 -11.72 -6.34
CA GLU A 222 1.66 -10.48 -5.60
C GLU A 222 2.62 -9.52 -6.33
N THR A 223 3.14 -9.90 -7.50
CA THR A 223 4.01 -9.04 -8.31
C THR A 223 3.20 -8.12 -9.20
N LEU A 224 3.64 -6.87 -9.37
CA LEU A 224 3.06 -5.92 -10.33
C LEU A 224 3.92 -5.91 -11.58
N PHE A 225 3.34 -6.27 -12.72
CA PHE A 225 4.00 -6.22 -14.01
C PHE A 225 3.67 -4.91 -14.72
N ILE A 226 4.70 -4.22 -15.21
CA ILE A 226 4.57 -2.93 -15.87
C ILE A 226 5.05 -3.07 -17.31
N PHE A 227 4.18 -2.77 -18.25
CA PHE A 227 4.45 -2.79 -19.69
C PHE A 227 4.26 -1.40 -20.30
N GLY A 228 4.86 -1.18 -21.46
CA GLY A 228 4.66 0.03 -22.24
C GLY A 228 4.61 -0.29 -23.73
N THR A 229 3.78 0.44 -24.49
CA THR A 229 3.65 0.23 -25.95
C THR A 229 4.88 0.69 -26.74
N ASN A 230 5.71 1.53 -26.13
CA ASN A 230 6.98 1.94 -26.72
C ASN A 230 8.08 2.06 -25.65
N ARG A 231 9.34 2.00 -26.11
CA ARG A 231 10.52 2.04 -25.25
C ARG A 231 10.67 3.34 -24.48
N ASN A 232 10.26 4.47 -25.06
CA ASN A 232 10.38 5.78 -24.43
C ASN A 232 9.43 5.91 -23.23
N ALA A 233 8.19 5.45 -23.38
CA ALA A 233 7.20 5.36 -22.31
C ALA A 233 7.71 4.50 -21.15
N LEU A 234 8.21 3.30 -21.43
CA LEU A 234 8.74 2.42 -20.38
C LEU A 234 9.96 3.04 -19.67
N LYS A 235 10.85 3.72 -20.42
CA LYS A 235 12.00 4.42 -19.86
C LYS A 235 11.57 5.53 -18.89
N GLU A 236 10.60 6.35 -19.27
CA GLU A 236 10.07 7.41 -18.41
C GLU A 236 9.41 6.86 -17.15
N VAL A 237 8.66 5.76 -17.26
CA VAL A 237 8.10 5.05 -16.10
C VAL A 237 9.20 4.59 -15.15
N ILE A 238 10.21 3.89 -15.67
CA ILE A 238 11.32 3.38 -14.86
C ILE A 238 12.11 4.51 -14.20
N GLU A 239 12.39 5.59 -14.92
CA GLU A 239 13.07 6.77 -14.36
C GLU A 239 12.25 7.40 -13.23
N THR A 240 10.93 7.55 -13.43
CA THR A 240 10.02 8.08 -12.41
C THR A 240 10.02 7.22 -11.15
N LEU A 241 9.93 5.90 -11.30
CA LEU A 241 9.96 4.95 -10.19
C LEU A 241 11.33 4.91 -9.48
N LYS A 242 12.43 5.07 -10.23
CA LYS A 242 13.79 5.16 -9.65
C LYS A 242 14.03 6.45 -8.89
N ILE A 243 13.48 7.58 -9.33
CA ILE A 243 13.55 8.86 -8.61
C ILE A 243 12.83 8.75 -7.25
N GLU A 244 11.75 7.98 -7.18
CA GLU A 244 11.05 7.69 -5.92
C GLU A 244 11.68 6.59 -5.07
N LYS A 245 12.69 5.87 -5.58
CA LYS A 245 13.47 4.93 -4.76
C LYS A 245 14.31 5.79 -3.80
N GLU A 246 13.69 6.19 -2.69
CA GLU A 246 14.33 6.91 -1.60
C GLU A 246 15.61 6.15 -1.23
N VAL A 247 16.70 6.89 -1.07
CA VAL A 247 17.96 6.29 -0.63
C VAL A 247 17.74 5.92 0.84
N GLU A 248 17.39 4.67 1.06
CA GLU A 248 17.22 4.12 2.39
C GLU A 248 18.59 3.78 2.95
N GLU A 249 19.00 4.50 3.99
CA GLU A 249 20.24 4.21 4.70
C GLU A 249 20.00 4.25 6.21
N THR A 250 20.60 3.28 6.91
CA THR A 250 20.58 3.23 8.36
C THR A 250 21.86 3.87 8.87
N LEU A 251 21.73 4.96 9.61
CA LEU A 251 22.86 5.63 10.26
C LEU A 251 22.97 5.17 11.70
N GLU A 252 24.16 4.72 12.10
CA GLU A 252 24.49 4.50 13.50
C GLU A 252 24.81 5.83 14.18
N LEU A 253 24.20 6.07 15.34
CA LEU A 253 24.37 7.26 16.15
C LEU A 253 25.35 6.97 17.29
N GLU A 254 26.25 7.92 17.56
CA GLU A 254 27.14 7.83 18.71
C GLU A 254 26.36 8.05 20.01
N VAL A 255 26.26 6.98 20.83
CA VAL A 255 25.63 7.03 22.15
C VAL A 255 26.51 7.82 23.11
N ILE A 256 25.92 8.83 23.76
CA ILE A 256 26.58 9.67 24.77
C ILE A 256 27.13 8.80 25.90
N GLU A 257 28.41 8.96 26.26
CA GLU A 257 29.06 8.15 27.31
C GLU A 257 28.30 8.16 28.65
N LYS A 258 27.80 9.33 29.09
CA LYS A 258 26.96 9.46 30.30
C LYS A 258 25.66 8.65 30.24
N ALA A 259 25.19 8.31 29.04
CA ALA A 259 24.01 7.47 28.83
C ALA A 259 24.35 5.98 28.80
N LYS A 260 25.61 5.60 28.50
CA LYS A 260 26.06 4.19 28.53
C LYS A 260 26.04 3.61 29.95
N GLU A 261 26.21 4.45 30.96
CA GLU A 261 26.15 4.07 32.38
C GLU A 261 24.72 3.92 32.91
N LYS A 262 23.70 4.32 32.14
CA LYS A 262 22.30 4.27 32.56
C LYS A 262 21.60 3.05 31.99
N ILE A 263 20.96 2.27 32.86
CA ILE A 263 20.12 1.15 32.45
C ILE A 263 18.77 1.71 31.99
N LEU A 264 18.45 1.52 30.71
CA LEU A 264 17.13 1.82 30.17
C LEU A 264 16.20 0.65 30.49
N LEU A 265 15.07 0.96 31.12
CA LEU A 265 14.04 0.00 31.47
C LEU A 265 12.79 0.27 30.63
N ILE A 266 12.18 -0.79 30.12
CA ILE A 266 10.88 -0.72 29.44
C ILE A 266 9.84 -1.56 30.18
N PRO A 267 8.59 -1.09 30.26
CA PRO A 267 7.51 -1.88 30.84
C PRO A 267 7.18 -3.07 29.93
N VAL A 268 6.96 -4.23 30.55
CA VAL A 268 6.37 -5.41 29.92
C VAL A 268 4.96 -5.52 30.44
N TYR A 269 4.02 -5.71 29.53
CA TYR A 269 2.63 -5.97 29.85
C TYR A 269 2.32 -7.44 29.58
N LYS A 270 1.42 -8.00 30.38
CA LYS A 270 0.88 -9.34 30.17
C LYS A 270 -0.61 -9.23 29.94
N PHE A 271 -1.13 -10.16 29.15
CA PHE A 271 -2.55 -10.27 28.97
C PHE A 271 -3.24 -10.49 30.32
N SER A 272 -4.18 -9.61 30.65
CA SER A 272 -4.89 -9.61 31.94
C SER A 272 -5.99 -10.67 32.03
N GLY A 273 -6.25 -11.39 30.93
CA GLY A 273 -7.40 -12.30 30.83
C GLY A 273 -8.74 -11.58 30.64
N LYS A 274 -8.73 -10.24 30.56
CA LYS A 274 -9.93 -9.41 30.47
C LYS A 274 -9.99 -8.61 29.18
N LYS A 275 -11.20 -8.42 28.70
CA LYS A 275 -11.53 -7.49 27.62
C LYS A 275 -11.85 -6.10 28.16
N LEU A 276 -11.73 -5.07 27.33
CA LEU A 276 -11.98 -3.67 27.72
C LEU A 276 -13.38 -3.50 28.36
N TYR A 277 -14.42 -4.15 27.82
CA TYR A 277 -15.78 -4.07 28.37
C TYR A 277 -15.97 -4.69 29.75
N GLN A 278 -15.02 -5.50 30.24
CA GLN A 278 -15.07 -6.15 31.56
C GLN A 278 -14.41 -5.30 32.66
N ILE A 279 -13.84 -4.14 32.31
CA ILE A 279 -13.20 -3.22 33.25
C ILE A 279 -14.24 -2.26 33.83
N ARG A 280 -14.08 -1.92 35.13
CA ARG A 280 -14.97 -0.99 35.84
C ARG A 280 -14.95 0.43 35.26
N GLU A 281 -13.77 0.93 34.89
CA GLU A 281 -13.59 2.24 34.24
C GLU A 281 -12.84 2.05 32.91
N PRO A 282 -13.56 1.68 31.84
CA PRO A 282 -12.94 1.48 30.53
C PRO A 282 -12.62 2.82 29.86
N GLN A 283 -11.66 2.79 28.94
CA GLN A 283 -11.44 3.90 28.03
C GLN A 283 -12.73 4.16 27.22
N LYS A 284 -13.22 5.41 27.28
CA LYS A 284 -14.45 5.81 26.59
C LYS A 284 -14.29 5.77 25.08
N PHE A 285 -15.30 5.24 24.39
CA PHE A 285 -15.43 5.26 22.95
C PHE A 285 -15.82 6.65 22.46
N VAL A 286 -15.03 7.22 21.54
CA VAL A 286 -15.27 8.58 21.03
C VAL A 286 -16.22 8.50 19.83
N ILE A 287 -17.34 9.21 19.89
CA ILE A 287 -18.42 9.13 18.89
C ILE A 287 -19.14 10.48 18.72
N SER A 288 -19.75 10.72 17.56
CA SER A 288 -20.66 11.87 17.36
C SER A 288 -22.06 11.59 17.90
N GLN A 289 -22.79 12.65 18.27
CA GLN A 289 -24.16 12.53 18.78
C GLN A 289 -25.06 11.74 17.81
N GLN A 290 -24.98 12.06 16.52
CA GLN A 290 -25.80 11.43 15.48
C GLN A 290 -25.50 9.93 15.31
N ASN A 291 -24.21 9.55 15.32
CA ASN A 291 -23.83 8.14 15.25
C ASN A 291 -24.21 7.38 16.52
N TYR A 292 -24.14 8.03 17.69
CA TYR A 292 -24.53 7.42 18.97
C TYR A 292 -26.02 7.05 18.96
N GLU A 293 -26.88 8.00 18.60
CA GLU A 293 -28.33 7.79 18.49
C GLU A 293 -28.68 6.75 17.41
N LEU A 294 -27.94 6.73 16.30
CA LEU A 294 -28.13 5.75 15.25
C LEU A 294 -27.75 4.34 15.71
N LEU A 295 -26.62 4.19 16.40
CA LEU A 295 -26.18 2.92 16.94
C LEU A 295 -27.12 2.41 18.02
N GLN A 296 -27.54 3.28 18.95
CA GLN A 296 -28.48 2.90 19.99
C GLN A 296 -29.77 2.34 19.38
N ARG A 297 -30.38 3.06 18.44
CA ARG A 297 -31.57 2.57 17.72
C ARG A 297 -31.32 1.26 16.99
N TYR A 298 -30.19 1.14 16.29
CA TYR A 298 -29.85 -0.08 15.56
C TYR A 298 -29.73 -1.30 16.49
N PHE A 299 -29.09 -1.17 17.65
CA PHE A 299 -28.95 -2.26 18.61
C PHE A 299 -30.22 -2.54 19.41
N ASP A 300 -31.10 -1.55 19.59
CA ASP A 300 -32.38 -1.70 20.31
C ASP A 300 -33.48 -2.30 19.43
N GLU A 301 -33.56 -1.93 18.15
CA GLU A 301 -34.66 -2.30 17.24
C GLU A 301 -34.41 -3.61 16.47
N VAL A 302 -33.15 -3.99 16.23
CA VAL A 302 -32.80 -5.20 15.46
C VAL A 302 -32.71 -6.42 16.36
N ASP A 303 -33.24 -7.55 15.87
CA ASP A 303 -33.20 -8.84 16.57
C ASP A 303 -31.75 -9.28 16.87
N ASP A 304 -31.50 -9.73 18.10
CA ASP A 304 -30.18 -10.15 18.58
C ASP A 304 -29.51 -11.17 17.67
N ARG A 305 -30.26 -12.11 17.08
CA ARG A 305 -29.71 -13.14 16.17
C ARG A 305 -29.15 -12.51 14.90
N ILE A 306 -29.82 -11.49 14.39
CA ILE A 306 -29.38 -10.75 13.20
C ILE A 306 -28.12 -9.95 13.55
N LEU A 307 -28.09 -9.28 14.70
CA LEU A 307 -26.94 -8.52 15.18
C LEU A 307 -25.69 -9.40 15.34
N LEU A 308 -25.84 -10.59 15.93
CA LEU A 308 -24.76 -11.56 16.11
C LEU A 308 -24.15 -12.00 14.77
N ILE A 309 -25.00 -12.36 13.79
CA ILE A 309 -24.57 -12.86 12.48
C ILE A 309 -23.97 -11.74 11.63
N GLN A 310 -24.69 -10.62 11.46
CA GLN A 310 -24.27 -9.54 10.56
C GLN A 310 -22.98 -8.86 11.02
N ASN A 311 -22.79 -8.71 12.34
CA ASN A 311 -21.65 -7.97 12.89
C ASN A 311 -20.54 -8.88 13.43
N ASN A 312 -20.72 -10.19 13.36
CA ASN A 312 -19.82 -11.22 13.89
C ASN A 312 -19.45 -10.95 15.36
N LEU A 313 -20.48 -10.80 16.20
CA LEU A 313 -20.37 -10.51 17.64
C LEU A 313 -20.51 -11.80 18.46
N SER A 314 -19.82 -11.88 19.60
CA SER A 314 -20.13 -12.89 20.61
C SER A 314 -21.36 -12.48 21.42
N VAL A 315 -22.06 -13.45 22.01
CA VAL A 315 -23.23 -13.21 22.86
C VAL A 315 -22.88 -12.29 24.03
N GLU A 316 -21.74 -12.52 24.67
CA GLU A 316 -21.21 -11.70 25.76
C GLU A 316 -20.97 -10.25 25.30
N LEU A 317 -20.31 -10.05 24.16
CA LEU A 317 -20.02 -8.70 23.66
C LEU A 317 -21.29 -7.94 23.29
N LEU A 318 -22.29 -8.61 22.70
CA LEU A 318 -23.57 -7.99 22.38
C LEU A 318 -24.29 -7.49 23.64
N GLN A 319 -24.31 -8.29 24.71
CA GLN A 319 -24.90 -7.88 25.99
C GLN A 319 -24.20 -6.64 26.55
N HIS A 320 -22.86 -6.61 26.50
CA HIS A 320 -22.09 -5.45 26.95
C HIS A 320 -22.33 -4.20 26.11
N VAL A 321 -22.46 -4.34 24.78
CA VAL A 321 -22.79 -3.21 23.90
C VAL A 321 -24.17 -2.64 24.22
N LYS A 322 -25.18 -3.49 24.47
CA LYS A 322 -26.51 -3.02 24.88
C LYS A 322 -26.47 -2.32 26.24
N MET A 323 -25.74 -2.88 27.20
CA MET A 323 -25.54 -2.27 28.52
C MET A 323 -24.77 -0.94 28.45
N SER A 324 -23.83 -0.80 27.52
CA SER A 324 -23.05 0.43 27.41
C SER A 324 -23.92 1.62 27.01
N PHE A 325 -24.93 1.44 26.15
CA PHE A 325 -25.88 2.50 25.81
C PHE A 325 -26.73 2.97 27.00
N GLN A 326 -26.98 2.10 27.99
CA GLN A 326 -27.68 2.47 29.23
C GLN A 326 -26.81 3.30 30.17
N ASN A 327 -25.49 3.15 30.09
CA ASN A 327 -24.50 3.84 30.92
C ASN A 327 -23.58 4.73 30.07
N ALA A 328 -24.20 5.62 29.28
CA ALA A 328 -23.51 6.42 28.27
C ALA A 328 -22.27 7.15 28.81
N ASP A 329 -22.37 7.75 29.99
CA ASP A 329 -21.30 8.53 30.61
C ASP A 329 -20.05 7.70 30.93
N THR A 330 -20.20 6.40 31.20
CA THR A 330 -19.07 5.52 31.52
C THR A 330 -18.33 5.08 30.26
N TYR A 331 -19.06 4.81 29.19
CA TYR A 331 -18.53 4.13 28.01
C TYR A 331 -18.28 5.02 26.81
N TYR A 332 -18.86 6.22 26.76
CA TYR A 332 -18.80 7.08 25.57
C TYR A 332 -18.32 8.49 25.89
N ARG A 333 -17.57 9.05 24.95
CA ARG A 333 -17.22 10.47 24.91
C ARG A 333 -17.81 11.07 23.64
N ILE A 334 -18.91 11.77 23.79
CA ILE A 334 -19.61 12.40 22.68
C ILE A 334 -18.90 13.70 22.30
N VAL A 335 -18.56 13.84 21.03
CA VAL A 335 -17.86 15.00 20.46
C VAL A 335 -18.49 15.41 19.14
N ASP A 336 -18.42 16.70 18.79
CA ASP A 336 -18.82 17.17 17.46
C ASP A 336 -17.83 16.65 16.42
N ASN A 337 -18.25 15.61 15.70
CA ASN A 337 -17.42 14.92 14.72
C ASN A 337 -18.27 14.46 13.53
N THR A 338 -17.61 14.13 12.43
CA THR A 338 -18.27 13.67 11.21
C THR A 338 -19.08 12.39 11.44
N THR A 339 -20.28 12.38 10.85
CA THR A 339 -21.18 11.23 10.86
C THR A 339 -20.65 10.18 9.90
N LEU A 340 -20.64 8.93 10.36
CA LEU A 340 -20.03 7.81 9.64
C LEU A 340 -21.14 6.83 9.25
N PRO A 341 -20.98 6.08 8.15
CA PRO A 341 -21.91 5.01 7.83
C PRO A 341 -22.04 3.98 8.96
N LEU A 342 -23.26 3.50 9.19
CA LEU A 342 -23.58 2.56 10.29
C LEU A 342 -22.66 1.32 10.34
N PRO A 343 -22.33 0.63 9.22
CA PRO A 343 -21.42 -0.51 9.27
C PRO A 343 -20.02 -0.16 9.80
N VAL A 344 -19.51 1.02 9.41
CA VAL A 344 -18.17 1.49 9.80
C VAL A 344 -18.12 1.80 11.30
N VAL A 345 -19.12 2.53 11.81
CA VAL A 345 -19.15 2.88 13.23
C VAL A 345 -19.43 1.66 14.10
N THR A 346 -20.24 0.70 13.62
CA THR A 346 -20.49 -0.58 14.31
C THR A 346 -19.22 -1.42 14.41
N GLN A 347 -18.43 -1.51 13.33
CA GLN A 347 -17.14 -2.19 13.34
C GLN A 347 -16.15 -1.54 14.31
N LYS A 348 -16.09 -0.20 14.34
CA LYS A 348 -15.25 0.54 15.30
C LYS A 348 -15.66 0.27 16.75
N LEU A 349 -16.95 0.29 17.03
CA LEU A 349 -17.50 0.01 18.37
C LEU A 349 -17.12 -1.40 18.83
N ARG A 350 -17.36 -2.41 17.99
CA ARG A 350 -16.98 -3.80 18.24
C ARG A 350 -15.48 -3.92 18.53
N THR A 351 -14.65 -3.32 17.68
CA THR A 351 -13.19 -3.40 17.81
C THR A 351 -12.74 -2.80 19.12
N HIS A 352 -13.29 -1.64 19.49
CA HIS A 352 -12.98 -0.94 20.74
C HIS A 352 -13.29 -1.80 21.96
N PHE A 353 -14.51 -2.32 22.07
CA PHE A 353 -14.89 -3.13 23.23
C PHE A 353 -14.14 -4.46 23.29
N ASN A 354 -13.87 -5.09 22.15
CA ASN A 354 -13.20 -6.39 22.10
C ASN A 354 -11.66 -6.31 22.27
N LEU A 355 -11.12 -5.13 22.59
CA LEU A 355 -9.70 -4.96 22.90
C LEU A 355 -9.29 -5.80 24.12
N ASP A 356 -8.21 -6.54 23.94
CA ASP A 356 -7.52 -7.26 25.01
C ASP A 356 -6.78 -6.27 25.90
N ILE A 357 -6.99 -6.40 27.22
CA ILE A 357 -6.33 -5.51 28.15
C ILE A 357 -5.04 -6.17 28.60
N GLU A 358 -3.98 -5.40 28.49
CA GLU A 358 -2.68 -5.78 29.01
C GLU A 358 -2.45 -5.03 30.33
N GLU A 359 -2.11 -5.77 31.38
CA GLU A 359 -1.75 -5.21 32.67
C GLU A 359 -0.23 -5.15 32.80
N PHE A 360 0.26 -4.12 33.49
CA PHE A 360 1.68 -4.00 33.78
C PHE A 360 2.16 -5.23 34.56
N ASP A 361 3.21 -5.89 34.07
CA ASP A 361 3.81 -7.03 34.73
C ASP A 361 5.10 -6.64 35.46
N ARG A 362 6.08 -6.13 34.71
CA ARG A 362 7.39 -5.75 35.25
C ARG A 362 8.14 -4.81 34.34
N PHE A 363 9.18 -4.18 34.86
CA PHE A 363 10.20 -3.55 34.03
C PHE A 363 11.25 -4.59 33.59
N LYS A 364 11.59 -4.60 32.30
CA LYS A 364 12.75 -5.33 31.78
C LYS A 364 13.81 -4.36 31.27
N LYS A 365 15.06 -4.81 31.26
CA LYS A 365 16.15 -4.08 30.60
C LYS A 365 15.84 -3.99 29.11
N LEU A 366 16.02 -2.79 28.56
CA LEU A 366 15.92 -2.55 27.13
C LEU A 366 17.09 -3.25 26.41
N GLU A 367 16.78 -4.11 25.45
CA GLU A 367 17.76 -4.80 24.62
C GLU A 367 17.81 -4.12 23.25
N ASP A 368 16.90 -4.51 22.35
CA ASP A 368 16.79 -4.00 20.99
C ASP A 368 15.34 -3.69 20.57
N GLU A 369 14.40 -3.62 21.51
CA GLU A 369 12.99 -3.27 21.22
C GLU A 369 12.86 -1.80 20.77
N ILE A 370 13.67 -0.91 21.35
CA ILE A 370 13.75 0.51 21.01
C ILE A 370 15.21 0.81 20.74
N VAL A 371 15.55 1.06 19.48
CA VAL A 371 16.94 1.24 19.02
C VAL A 371 17.20 2.61 18.41
N HIS A 372 16.23 3.53 18.45
CA HIS A 372 16.31 4.86 17.84
C HIS A 372 17.50 5.70 18.33
N PHE A 373 18.00 5.44 19.55
CA PHE A 373 19.19 6.11 20.09
C PHE A 373 20.52 5.49 19.61
N LYS A 374 20.48 4.26 19.08
CA LYS A 374 21.63 3.57 18.46
C LYS A 374 21.66 3.76 16.96
N LYS A 375 20.49 3.71 16.31
CA LYS A 375 20.35 3.80 14.86
C LYS A 375 19.07 4.52 14.46
N ILE A 376 19.18 5.33 13.42
CA ILE A 376 18.04 5.95 12.76
C ILE A 376 18.00 5.50 11.31
N ARG A 377 16.81 5.16 10.83
CA ARG A 377 16.57 4.91 9.42
C ARG A 377 16.16 6.21 8.77
N MET A 378 16.86 6.57 7.70
CA MET A 378 16.60 7.79 6.97
C MET A 378 16.13 7.45 5.56
N LEU A 379 15.13 8.20 5.13
CA LEU A 379 14.54 8.12 3.80
C LEU A 379 14.69 9.51 3.18
N LEU A 380 15.63 9.64 2.23
CA LEU A 380 15.93 10.90 1.56
C LEU A 380 15.92 10.73 0.05
N LYS A 381 15.65 11.82 -0.66
CA LYS A 381 15.47 11.83 -2.12
C LYS A 381 16.79 11.73 -2.87
N THR A 382 17.90 12.18 -2.28
CA THR A 382 19.20 12.21 -2.94
C THR A 382 20.34 11.73 -2.04
N LYS A 383 21.40 11.18 -2.67
CA LYS A 383 22.65 10.81 -1.98
C LYS A 383 23.41 12.04 -1.44
N GLU A 384 23.23 13.21 -2.04
CA GLU A 384 23.89 14.45 -1.60
C GLU A 384 23.29 14.96 -0.29
N GLU A 385 21.95 14.99 -0.16
CA GLU A 385 21.27 15.32 1.10
C GLU A 385 21.64 14.34 2.22
N MET A 386 21.78 13.06 1.89
CA MET A 386 22.25 12.02 2.81
C MET A 386 23.67 12.30 3.32
N ASN A 387 24.58 12.64 2.41
CA ASN A 387 25.97 12.95 2.76
C ASN A 387 26.09 14.24 3.58
N ASP A 388 25.34 15.28 3.23
CA ASP A 388 25.30 16.55 3.98
C ASP A 388 24.76 16.33 5.41
N LEU A 389 23.71 15.53 5.58
CA LEU A 389 23.19 15.20 6.91
C LEU A 389 24.18 14.35 7.72
N LYS A 390 24.84 13.37 7.10
CA LYS A 390 25.95 12.61 7.72
C LYS A 390 27.06 13.52 8.22
N GLU A 391 27.48 14.47 7.38
CA GLU A 391 28.52 15.43 7.73
C GLU A 391 28.08 16.33 8.89
N LYS A 392 26.84 16.81 8.87
CA LYS A 392 26.25 17.60 9.97
C LYS A 392 26.21 16.82 11.29
N ILE A 393 25.80 15.55 11.26
CA ILE A 393 25.77 14.69 12.46
C ILE A 393 27.19 14.48 13.00
N LYS A 394 28.16 14.17 12.13
CA LYS A 394 29.57 14.01 12.50
C LYS A 394 30.17 15.29 13.08
N ASN A 395 29.85 16.45 12.51
CA ASN A 395 30.35 17.73 12.99
C ASN A 395 29.78 18.08 14.38
N VAL A 396 28.51 17.77 14.65
CA VAL A 396 27.89 17.96 15.97
C VAL A 396 28.50 17.00 17.00
N SER A 397 28.81 15.76 16.62
CA SER A 397 29.46 14.82 17.55
C SER A 397 30.87 15.29 17.91
N GLN A 398 31.67 15.70 16.92
CA GLN A 398 33.02 16.25 17.12
C GLN A 398 33.03 17.52 17.99
N PHE A 399 32.05 18.40 17.82
CA PHE A 399 31.89 19.59 18.66
C PHE A 399 31.75 19.22 20.16
N ARG A 400 30.96 18.19 20.49
CA ARG A 400 30.82 17.72 21.88
C ARG A 400 32.11 17.15 22.45
N PHE A 401 32.89 16.43 21.65
CA PHE A 401 34.22 15.96 22.07
C PHE A 401 35.19 17.12 22.33
N SER A 402 35.09 18.22 21.56
CA SER A 402 35.91 19.43 21.76
C SER A 402 35.65 20.12 23.10
N GLU A 403 34.40 20.12 23.61
CA GLU A 403 34.08 20.70 24.91
C GLU A 403 34.60 19.84 26.06
N LYS A 404 34.45 18.51 25.99
CA LYS A 404 35.08 17.58 26.94
C LYS A 404 36.60 17.74 26.98
N LYS A 405 37.24 17.87 25.82
CA LYS A 405 38.69 18.07 25.72
C LYS A 405 39.12 19.41 26.31
N LYS A 406 38.30 20.46 26.20
CA LYS A 406 38.52 21.76 26.87
C LYS A 406 38.37 21.66 28.39
N GLU A 407 37.40 20.89 28.89
CA GLU A 407 37.24 20.63 30.33
C GLU A 407 38.43 19.82 30.89
N GLU A 408 38.89 18.79 30.18
CA GLU A 408 40.09 18.02 30.56
C GLU A 408 41.36 18.89 30.56
N LEU A 409 41.54 19.73 29.53
CA LEU A 409 42.65 20.67 29.46
C LEU A 409 42.61 21.71 30.60
N LYS A 410 41.42 22.17 31.02
CA LYS A 410 41.27 23.03 32.21
C LYS A 410 41.69 22.29 33.49
N LEU A 411 41.27 21.04 33.64
CA LEU A 411 41.61 20.23 34.81
C LEU A 411 43.13 19.93 34.89
N MET A 412 43.78 19.75 33.73
CA MET A 412 45.23 19.56 33.65
C MET A 412 46.02 20.85 33.90
N LEU A 413 45.46 22.02 33.55
CA LEU A 413 45.99 23.34 33.91
C LEU A 413 45.91 23.57 35.43
N GLU A 414 44.77 23.28 36.05
CA GLU A 414 44.56 23.38 37.50
C GLU A 414 45.49 22.45 38.30
N LYS A 415 45.83 21.29 37.73
CA LYS A 415 46.81 20.33 38.30
C LYS A 415 48.27 20.67 37.97
N GLY A 416 48.55 21.80 37.32
CA GLY A 416 49.90 22.28 37.02
C GLY A 416 50.68 21.45 36.00
N ARG A 417 50.00 20.59 35.21
CA ARG A 417 50.64 19.70 34.22
C ARG A 417 50.86 20.35 32.86
N ILE A 418 50.31 21.54 32.63
CA ILE A 418 50.39 22.29 31.38
C ILE A 418 50.56 23.78 31.70
N LYS A 419 51.29 24.54 30.87
CA LYS A 419 51.41 26.00 31.02
C LYS A 419 50.21 26.72 30.40
N ILE A 420 49.91 27.93 30.88
CA ILE A 420 48.79 28.77 30.39
C ILE A 420 48.88 29.04 28.87
N ASP A 421 50.08 29.18 28.33
CA ASP A 421 50.30 29.44 26.90
C ASP A 421 49.99 28.21 26.04
N GLU A 422 50.32 27.01 26.51
CA GLU A 422 49.98 25.74 25.85
C GLU A 422 48.47 25.46 25.88
N PHE A 423 47.80 25.85 26.97
CA PHE A 423 46.34 25.80 27.08
C PHE A 423 45.66 26.77 26.10
N LYS A 424 46.15 28.01 25.98
CA LYS A 424 45.63 29.00 25.02
C LYS A 424 45.81 28.52 23.58
N ALA A 425 46.97 28.01 23.20
CA ALA A 425 47.23 27.50 21.86
C ALA A 425 46.34 26.30 21.48
N CYS A 426 46.15 25.34 22.40
CA CYS A 426 45.25 24.20 22.16
C CYS A 426 43.77 24.61 22.10
N SER A 427 43.35 25.55 22.95
CA SER A 427 41.97 26.06 22.97
C SER A 427 41.64 26.88 21.73
N GLU A 428 42.58 27.71 21.26
CA GLU A 428 42.47 28.49 20.01
C GLU A 428 42.47 27.58 18.78
N SER A 429 43.28 26.52 18.74
CA SER A 429 43.23 25.51 17.67
C SER A 429 41.85 24.85 17.57
N LEU A 430 41.24 24.47 18.71
CA LEU A 430 39.88 23.93 18.79
C LEU A 430 38.79 24.96 18.40
N LEU A 431 39.04 26.26 18.61
CA LEU A 431 38.15 27.37 18.22
C LEU A 431 38.32 27.81 16.75
N CYS A 432 39.50 27.66 16.15
CA CYS A 432 39.75 27.97 14.75
C CYS A 432 39.06 26.97 13.80
N SER A 433 38.98 25.70 14.18
CA SER A 433 38.12 24.71 13.51
C SER A 433 36.62 25.06 13.58
N PHE A 434 36.22 25.91 14.54
CA PHE A 434 34.85 26.32 14.81
C PHE A 434 34.42 27.59 14.05
N ASN A 435 35.31 28.58 13.88
CA ASN A 435 34.98 29.83 13.18
C ASN A 435 34.85 29.69 11.65
N SER A 436 35.45 28.66 11.04
CA SER A 436 35.23 28.33 9.62
C SER A 436 33.80 27.83 9.35
N PHE A 437 33.13 27.27 10.36
CA PHE A 437 31.78 26.72 10.27
C PHE A 437 30.69 27.80 10.31
N ARG A 438 30.84 28.82 11.17
CA ARG A 438 29.85 29.90 11.31
C ARG A 438 29.80 30.82 10.09
N LYS A 439 30.91 30.98 9.37
CA LYS A 439 31.00 31.79 8.14
C LYS A 439 30.40 31.12 6.89
N ARG A 440 30.14 29.81 6.90
CA ARG A 440 29.46 29.10 5.80
C ARG A 440 27.93 29.10 5.91
N LYS A 441 27.37 29.71 6.97
CA LYS A 441 25.94 29.73 7.27
C LYS A 441 25.25 31.10 7.07
N ASN A 442 25.97 32.09 6.50
CA ASN A 442 25.40 33.35 6.04
C ASN A 442 25.44 33.40 4.52
#